data_AF-A0A942PDB8-F1
#
_entry.id   AF-A0A942PDB8-F1
#
_cell.length_a   1.000
_cell.length_b   1.000
_cell.length_c   1.000
_cell.angle_alpha   90.00
_cell.angle_beta   90.00
_cell.angle_gamma   90.00
#
_symmetry.space_group_name_H-M   'P 1'
#
loop_
_entity.id
_entity.type
_entity.pdbx_description
1 polymer ?
#
loop_
_entity_poly.entity_id
_entity_poly.type
_entity_poly.pdbx_seq_one_letter_code
_entity_poly.pdbx_strand_id
1 'polypeptide(L)'
;MFVLLALPWLAFCAWHDLRTRTVPPSLTIPSLMIAITWHGLNENWPLAILAVSLTILDDLPWRWRGFLGGVQTLLLVAATILGGIEAVLLGLVLIGVWLLWKLNRLGGADAQVIFTLSLFFGLPIILPLAIGTGLQAGFQKLRRKETMPAMLGILTGASIYAIALLLQ
;
A
#
# COMPACT_ATOMS: atom_id res chain seq x y z
N MET A 1 -0.53 18.30 -3.91
CA MET A 1 -0.58 18.24 -5.40
C MET A 1 -0.59 16.81 -5.95
N PHE A 2 0.29 15.91 -5.50
CA PHE A 2 0.36 14.52 -5.99
C PHE A 2 -0.92 13.68 -5.77
N VAL A 3 -1.71 13.93 -4.70
CA VAL A 3 -2.96 13.21 -4.43
C VAL A 3 -3.97 13.34 -5.58
N LEU A 4 -4.09 14.53 -6.17
CA LEU A 4 -5.03 14.78 -7.27
C LEU A 4 -4.65 14.03 -8.54
N LEU A 5 -3.37 13.71 -8.73
CA LEU A 5 -2.88 12.85 -9.81
C LEU A 5 -3.08 11.36 -9.49
N ALA A 6 -3.06 10.99 -8.20
CA ALA A 6 -3.32 9.62 -7.77
C ALA A 6 -4.78 9.20 -7.97
N LEU A 7 -5.75 10.12 -7.82
CA LEU A 7 -7.18 9.82 -8.02
C LEU A 7 -7.54 9.29 -9.42
N PRO A 8 -7.16 9.95 -10.55
CA PRO A 8 -7.45 9.42 -11.87
C PRO A 8 -6.72 8.10 -12.13
N TRP A 9 -5.51 7.91 -11.60
CA TRP A 9 -4.79 6.63 -11.67
C TRP A 9 -5.53 5.52 -10.91
N LEU A 10 -5.97 5.78 -9.68
CA LEU A 10 -6.78 4.86 -8.88
C LEU A 10 -8.13 4.57 -9.53
N ALA A 11 -8.78 5.58 -10.13
CA ALA A 11 -10.03 5.40 -10.86
C ALA A 11 -9.83 4.51 -12.09
N PHE A 12 -8.71 4.67 -12.81
CA PHE A 12 -8.36 3.81 -13.93
C PHE A 12 -8.10 2.36 -13.48
N CYS A 13 -7.40 2.18 -12.35
CA CYS A 13 -7.19 0.87 -11.77
C CYS A 13 -8.50 0.23 -11.28
N ALA A 14 -9.39 1.00 -10.64
CA ALA A 14 -10.70 0.54 -10.20
C ALA A 14 -11.62 0.21 -11.38
N TRP A 15 -11.52 0.94 -12.49
CA TRP A 15 -12.25 0.63 -13.72
C TRP A 15 -11.81 -0.70 -14.33
N HIS A 16 -10.50 -0.96 -14.39
CA HIS A 16 -9.97 -2.27 -14.78
C HIS A 16 -10.40 -3.37 -13.81
N ASP A 17 -10.33 -3.13 -12.50
CA ASP A 17 -10.76 -4.10 -11.49
C ASP A 17 -12.27 -4.43 -11.62
N LEU A 18 -13.10 -3.43 -11.94
CA LEU A 18 -14.52 -3.63 -12.22
C LEU A 18 -14.78 -4.42 -13.52
N ARG A 19 -14.02 -4.14 -14.58
CA ARG A 19 -14.24 -4.71 -15.92
C ARG A 19 -13.66 -6.10 -16.07
N THR A 20 -12.41 -6.30 -15.64
CA THR A 20 -11.64 -7.53 -15.85
C THR A 20 -11.41 -8.34 -14.58
N ARG A 21 -11.85 -7.86 -13.40
CA ARG A 21 -11.62 -8.48 -12.08
C ARG A 21 -10.14 -8.69 -11.74
N THR A 22 -9.27 -8.01 -12.48
CA THR A 22 -7.82 -8.05 -12.37
C THR A 22 -7.27 -6.69 -12.73
N VAL A 23 -6.38 -6.16 -11.90
CA VAL A 23 -5.63 -4.95 -12.20
C VAL A 23 -4.34 -5.34 -12.95
N PRO A 24 -4.06 -4.72 -14.11
CA PRO A 24 -2.88 -5.06 -14.89
C PRO A 24 -1.58 -4.69 -14.14
N PRO A 25 -0.59 -5.60 -14.04
CA PRO A 25 0.69 -5.32 -13.37
C PRO A 25 1.46 -4.14 -13.96
N SER A 26 1.24 -3.84 -15.25
CA SER A 26 1.83 -2.68 -15.92
C SER A 26 1.39 -1.34 -15.31
N LEU A 27 0.32 -1.29 -14.53
CA LEU A 27 -0.13 -0.09 -13.83
C LEU A 27 0.37 0.00 -12.38
N THR A 28 0.59 -1.14 -11.72
CA THR A 28 0.94 -1.19 -10.28
C THR A 28 2.43 -1.31 -10.03
N ILE A 29 3.16 -2.03 -10.89
CA ILE A 29 4.62 -2.21 -10.74
C ILE A 29 5.35 -0.89 -11.03
N PRO A 30 5.09 -0.17 -12.15
CA PRO A 30 5.81 1.07 -12.41
C PRO A 30 5.50 2.14 -11.37
N SER A 31 4.25 2.25 -10.91
CA SER A 31 3.89 3.20 -9.86
C SER A 31 4.61 2.92 -8.55
N LEU A 32 4.73 1.64 -8.17
CA LEU A 32 5.47 1.22 -6.98
C LEU A 32 6.97 1.50 -7.14
N MET A 33 7.55 1.23 -8.31
CA MET A 33 8.97 1.52 -8.60
C MET A 33 9.25 3.02 -8.52
N ILE A 34 8.36 3.87 -9.03
CA ILE A 34 8.49 5.33 -8.91
C ILE A 34 8.39 5.73 -7.44
N ALA A 35 7.45 5.17 -6.67
CA ALA A 35 7.29 5.46 -5.24
C ALA A 35 8.55 5.08 -4.43
N ILE A 36 9.08 3.88 -4.66
CA ILE A 36 10.30 3.38 -4.00
C ILE A 36 11.49 4.28 -4.34
N THR A 37 11.67 4.62 -5.62
CA THR A 37 12.78 5.47 -6.07
C THR A 37 12.66 6.86 -5.46
N TRP A 38 11.46 7.46 -5.50
CA TRP A 38 11.19 8.75 -4.91
C TRP A 38 11.46 8.76 -3.40
N HIS A 39 10.99 7.74 -2.67
CA HIS A 39 11.19 7.63 -1.23
C HIS A 39 12.65 7.38 -0.85
N GLY A 40 13.39 6.63 -1.68
CA GLY A 40 14.82 6.40 -1.52
C GLY A 40 15.67 7.66 -1.71
N LEU A 41 15.27 8.55 -2.63
CA LEU A 41 15.96 9.82 -2.87
C LEU A 41 15.71 10.87 -1.77
N ASN A 42 14.57 10.80 -1.07
CA ASN A 42 14.20 11.73 0.00
C ASN A 42 14.66 11.25 1.40
N GLU A 43 15.87 10.72 1.50
CA GLU A 43 16.56 10.27 2.75
C GLU A 43 15.89 9.12 3.53
N ASN A 44 14.69 8.67 3.14
CA ASN A 44 13.98 7.56 3.75
C ASN A 44 14.21 6.23 3.02
N TRP A 45 15.47 5.96 2.68
CA TRP A 45 15.89 4.74 2.01
C TRP A 45 15.59 3.43 2.77
N PRO A 46 15.54 3.35 4.11
CA PRO A 46 15.25 2.08 4.78
C PRO A 46 13.85 1.56 4.45
N LEU A 47 12.87 2.46 4.33
CA LEU A 47 11.49 2.12 3.98
C LEU A 47 11.33 1.72 2.52
N ALA A 48 12.11 2.33 1.63
CA ALA A 48 12.18 1.94 0.23
C ALA A 48 12.73 0.51 0.09
N ILE A 49 13.83 0.19 0.78
CA ILE A 49 14.39 -1.17 0.80
C ILE A 49 13.44 -2.14 1.50
N LEU A 50 12.74 -1.72 2.56
CA LEU A 50 11.74 -2.54 3.22
C LEU A 50 10.62 -2.95 2.25
N ALA A 51 10.07 -2.00 1.49
CA ALA A 51 9.03 -2.27 0.50
C ALA A 51 9.50 -3.25 -0.59
N VAL A 52 10.73 -3.08 -1.10
CA VAL A 52 11.35 -4.03 -2.06
C VAL A 52 11.57 -5.41 -1.43
N SER A 53 12.04 -5.46 -0.19
CA SER A 53 12.29 -6.73 0.49
C SER A 53 10.99 -7.51 0.71
N LEU A 54 9.88 -6.82 0.99
CA LEU A 54 8.57 -7.44 1.19
C LEU A 54 8.02 -8.03 -0.11
N THR A 55 8.23 -7.38 -1.26
CA THR A 55 7.82 -7.93 -2.55
C THR A 55 8.67 -9.14 -2.95
N ILE A 56 9.99 -9.12 -2.67
CA ILE A 56 10.89 -10.24 -2.97
C ILE A 56 10.72 -11.42 -1.99
N LEU A 57 10.32 -11.17 -0.74
CA LEU A 57 10.17 -12.22 0.28
C LEU A 57 9.19 -13.32 -0.14
N ASP A 58 8.19 -12.98 -0.96
CA ASP A 58 7.15 -13.92 -1.36
C ASP A 58 7.67 -15.06 -2.24
N ASP A 59 8.63 -14.74 -3.12
CA ASP A 59 9.24 -15.68 -4.05
C ASP A 59 10.39 -16.50 -3.42
N LEU A 60 10.78 -16.20 -2.18
CA LEU A 60 12.00 -16.75 -1.60
C LEU A 60 11.78 -18.08 -0.85
N PRO A 61 12.69 -19.08 -1.04
CA PRO A 61 12.60 -20.34 -0.33
C PRO A 61 12.70 -20.17 1.19
N TRP A 62 12.01 -21.05 1.93
CA TRP A 62 11.88 -21.00 3.40
C TRP A 62 13.20 -20.79 4.15
N ARG A 63 14.29 -21.40 3.63
CA ARG A 63 15.64 -21.32 4.21
C ARG A 63 16.17 -19.88 4.36
N TRP A 64 15.75 -18.97 3.48
CA TRP A 64 16.23 -17.59 3.46
C TRP A 64 15.26 -16.59 4.10
N ARG A 65 14.05 -17.03 4.47
CA ARG A 65 13.03 -16.16 5.08
C ARG A 65 13.47 -15.62 6.43
N GLY A 66 14.16 -16.43 7.24
CA GLY A 66 14.72 -15.98 8.52
C GLY A 66 15.75 -14.86 8.36
N PHE A 67 16.62 -14.97 7.33
CA PHE A 67 17.61 -13.95 7.02
C PHE A 67 16.94 -12.64 6.60
N LEU A 68 15.98 -12.68 5.67
CA LEU A 68 15.25 -11.49 5.25
C LEU A 68 14.40 -10.89 6.38
N GLY A 69 13.82 -11.70 7.26
CA GLY A 69 13.15 -11.18 8.47
C GLY A 69 14.10 -10.41 9.38
N GLY A 70 15.35 -10.89 9.53
CA GLY A 70 16.41 -10.17 10.22
C GLY A 70 16.75 -8.83 9.55
N VAL A 71 16.89 -8.84 8.21
CA VAL A 71 17.13 -7.61 7.41
C VAL A 71 15.97 -6.62 7.59
N GLN A 72 14.72 -7.07 7.53
CA GLN A 72 13.53 -6.23 7.71
C GLN A 72 13.48 -5.60 9.11
N THR A 73 13.83 -6.36 10.14
CA THR A 73 13.94 -5.85 11.52
C THR A 73 15.00 -4.76 11.60
N LEU A 74 16.16 -4.98 10.98
CA LEU A 74 17.24 -4.00 10.94
C LEU A 74 16.85 -2.74 10.15
N LEU A 75 16.08 -2.89 9.06
CA LEU A 75 15.54 -1.76 8.30
C LEU A 75 14.52 -0.96 9.11
N LEU A 76 13.68 -1.60 9.93
CA LEU A 76 12.79 -0.88 10.85
C LEU A 76 13.59 -0.11 11.91
N VAL A 77 14.64 -0.72 12.48
CA VAL A 77 15.53 -0.03 13.43
C VAL A 77 16.19 1.18 12.77
N ALA A 78 16.70 1.03 11.54
CA ALA A 78 17.26 2.13 10.77
C ALA A 78 16.20 3.23 10.48
N ALA A 79 14.97 2.84 10.16
CA ALA A 79 13.86 3.78 9.96
C ALA A 79 13.54 4.58 11.24
N THR A 80 13.58 3.97 12.43
CA THR A 80 13.43 4.70 13.71
C THR A 80 14.50 5.76 13.91
N ILE A 81 15.75 5.44 13.58
CA ILE A 81 16.89 6.33 13.81
C ILE A 81 16.84 7.52 12.86
N LEU A 82 16.49 7.29 11.59
CA LEU A 82 16.51 8.32 10.54
C LEU A 82 15.21 9.13 10.45
N GLY A 83 14.06 8.48 10.58
CA GLY A 83 12.73 9.09 10.38
C GLY A 83 11.82 9.07 11.60
N GLY A 84 12.34 8.66 12.77
CA GLY A 84 11.60 8.67 14.04
C GLY A 84 10.45 7.66 14.09
N ILE A 85 9.48 7.96 14.97
CA ILE A 85 8.33 7.10 15.24
C ILE A 85 7.43 6.94 14.00
N GLU A 86 7.22 8.01 13.24
CA GLU A 86 6.35 7.98 12.05
C GLU A 86 6.86 7.00 10.99
N ALA A 87 8.18 6.99 10.75
CA ALA A 87 8.78 6.08 9.79
C ALA A 87 8.61 4.60 10.21
N VAL A 88 8.75 4.28 11.49
CA VAL A 88 8.53 2.91 11.97
C VAL A 88 7.07 2.51 11.93
N LEU A 89 6.15 3.40 12.30
CA LEU A 89 4.72 3.13 12.14
C LEU A 89 4.37 2.87 10.68
N LEU A 90 4.91 3.64 9.74
CA LEU A 90 4.72 3.39 8.31
C LEU A 90 5.30 2.04 7.88
N GLY A 91 6.51 1.70 8.35
CA GLY A 91 7.13 0.40 8.10
C GLY A 91 6.30 -0.77 8.63
N LEU A 92 5.72 -0.64 9.82
CA LEU A 92 4.80 -1.63 10.39
C LEU A 92 3.51 -1.75 9.57
N VAL A 93 2.99 -0.64 9.04
CA VAL A 93 1.84 -0.66 8.12
C VAL A 93 2.19 -1.43 6.84
N LEU A 94 3.37 -1.20 6.24
CA LEU A 94 3.82 -1.94 5.05
C LEU A 94 3.91 -3.45 5.34
N ILE A 95 4.46 -3.83 6.50
CA ILE A 95 4.50 -5.24 6.92
C ILE A 95 3.09 -5.80 7.14
N GLY A 96 2.18 -5.03 7.76
CA GLY A 96 0.79 -5.44 7.97
C GLY A 96 0.05 -5.68 6.65
N VAL A 97 0.20 -4.78 5.69
CA VAL A 97 -0.38 -4.91 4.34
C VAL A 97 0.22 -6.11 3.61
N TRP A 98 1.54 -6.31 3.71
CA TRP A 98 2.21 -7.50 3.18
C TRP A 98 1.65 -8.79 3.80
N LEU A 99 1.45 -8.83 5.12
CA LEU A 99 0.91 -9.99 5.81
C LEU A 99 -0.53 -10.29 5.38
N LEU A 100 -1.36 -9.26 5.21
CA LEU A 100 -2.72 -9.40 4.68
C LEU A 100 -2.73 -9.95 3.24
N TRP A 101 -1.78 -9.51 2.41
CA TRP A 101 -1.58 -10.09 1.08
C TRP A 101 -1.16 -11.56 1.19
N LYS A 102 -0.19 -11.89 2.04
CA LYS A 102 0.30 -13.27 2.21
C LYS A 102 -0.78 -14.23 2.72
N LEU A 103 -1.70 -13.74 3.55
CA LEU A 103 -2.85 -14.49 4.06
C LEU A 103 -4.00 -14.59 3.05
N ASN A 104 -3.80 -14.19 1.77
CA ASN A 104 -4.80 -14.15 0.71
C ASN A 104 -6.04 -13.30 1.08
N ARG A 105 -5.89 -12.29 1.94
CA ARG A 105 -6.96 -11.34 2.31
C ARG A 105 -6.96 -10.10 1.42
N LEU A 106 -5.82 -9.78 0.81
CA LEU A 106 -5.65 -8.71 -0.19
C LEU A 106 -5.07 -9.30 -1.47
N GLY A 107 -5.49 -8.77 -2.62
CA GLY A 107 -4.84 -9.08 -3.89
C GLY A 107 -3.44 -8.46 -3.96
N GLY A 108 -2.54 -9.06 -4.72
CA GLY A 108 -1.18 -8.50 -4.89
C GLY A 108 -1.19 -7.10 -5.52
N ALA A 109 -2.13 -6.84 -6.43
CA ALA A 109 -2.32 -5.51 -6.99
C ALA A 109 -2.77 -4.49 -5.93
N ASP A 110 -3.71 -4.86 -5.05
CA ASP A 110 -4.20 -4.01 -3.97
C ASP A 110 -3.06 -3.65 -3.01
N ALA A 111 -2.24 -4.63 -2.64
CA ALA A 111 -1.09 -4.44 -1.77
C ALA A 111 -0.05 -3.50 -2.38
N GLN A 112 0.27 -3.66 -3.67
CA GLN A 112 1.20 -2.78 -4.40
C GLN A 112 0.68 -1.33 -4.47
N VAL A 113 -0.63 -1.16 -4.66
CA VAL A 113 -1.27 0.16 -4.67
C VAL A 113 -1.22 0.80 -3.28
N ILE A 114 -1.53 0.05 -2.23
CA ILE A 114 -1.46 0.54 -0.85
C ILE A 114 0.00 0.90 -0.49
N PHE A 115 0.99 0.10 -0.89
CA PHE A 115 2.41 0.44 -0.73
C PHE A 115 2.77 1.74 -1.43
N THR A 116 2.36 1.88 -2.69
CA THR A 116 2.60 3.09 -3.50
C THR A 116 2.04 4.33 -2.79
N LEU A 117 0.78 4.25 -2.34
CA LEU A 117 0.11 5.35 -1.62
C LEU A 117 0.78 5.64 -0.27
N SER A 118 1.13 4.61 0.49
CA SER A 118 1.77 4.74 1.81
C SER A 118 3.15 5.40 1.70
N LEU A 119 3.93 5.06 0.67
CA LEU A 119 5.23 5.67 0.42
C LEU A 119 5.08 7.13 -0.05
N PHE A 120 4.12 7.45 -0.91
CA PHE A 120 3.98 8.83 -1.39
C PHE A 120 3.36 9.80 -0.37
N PHE A 121 2.43 9.32 0.45
CA PHE A 121 1.62 10.18 1.32
C PHE A 121 1.84 9.93 2.82
N GLY A 122 2.68 8.95 3.17
CA GLY A 122 3.05 8.64 4.54
C GLY A 122 1.90 8.09 5.39
N LEU A 123 2.00 8.28 6.70
CA LEU A 123 0.98 7.82 7.66
C LEU A 123 -0.43 8.44 7.46
N PRO A 124 -0.57 9.73 7.10
CA PRO A 124 -1.88 10.39 7.04
C PRO A 124 -2.89 9.74 6.10
N ILE A 125 -2.46 9.07 5.02
CA ILE A 125 -3.38 8.41 4.07
C ILE A 125 -3.94 7.09 4.59
N ILE A 126 -3.29 6.46 5.57
CA ILE A 126 -3.63 5.11 6.04
C ILE A 126 -5.01 5.08 6.70
N LEU A 127 -5.35 6.08 7.52
CA LEU A 127 -6.65 6.13 8.19
C LEU A 127 -7.80 6.31 7.19
N PRO A 128 -7.77 7.27 6.25
CA PRO A 128 -8.75 7.35 5.16
C PRO A 128 -8.87 6.06 4.35
N LEU A 129 -7.75 5.39 4.02
CA LEU A 129 -7.76 4.09 3.34
C LEU A 129 -8.47 3.01 4.16
N ALA A 130 -8.18 2.91 5.46
CA ALA A 130 -8.85 1.98 6.37
C ALA A 130 -10.36 2.25 6.45
N ILE A 131 -10.77 3.52 6.47
CA ILE A 131 -12.19 3.91 6.43
C ILE A 131 -12.83 3.50 5.10
N GLY A 132 -12.23 3.84 3.96
CA GLY A 132 -12.76 3.52 2.64
C GLY A 132 -12.92 2.02 2.40
N THR A 133 -11.87 1.26 2.71
CA THR A 133 -11.88 -0.21 2.64
C THR A 133 -12.83 -0.85 3.65
N GLY A 134 -12.91 -0.30 4.88
CA GLY A 134 -13.84 -0.75 5.92
C GLY A 134 -15.31 -0.53 5.56
N LEU A 135 -15.64 0.64 4.99
CA LEU A 135 -16.98 0.92 4.45
C LEU A 135 -17.33 -0.09 3.37
N GLN A 136 -16.42 -0.36 2.44
CA GLN A 136 -16.64 -1.36 1.40
C GLN A 136 -16.88 -2.76 2.00
N ALA A 137 -16.07 -3.19 2.97
CA ALA A 137 -16.25 -4.48 3.63
C ALA A 137 -17.62 -4.58 4.35
N GLY A 138 -18.06 -3.50 5.00
CA GLY A 138 -19.38 -3.40 5.62
C GLY A 138 -20.52 -3.50 4.60
N PHE A 139 -20.43 -2.75 3.50
CA PHE A 139 -21.40 -2.80 2.41
C PHE A 139 -21.48 -4.19 1.75
N GLN A 140 -20.35 -4.86 1.56
CA GLN A 140 -20.30 -6.23 1.05
C GLN A 140 -21.05 -7.20 1.97
N LYS A 141 -20.75 -7.14 3.27
CA LYS A 141 -21.42 -7.97 4.28
C LYS A 141 -22.92 -7.73 4.31
N LEU A 142 -23.36 -6.47 4.24
CA LEU A 142 -24.77 -6.09 4.22
C LEU A 142 -25.50 -6.59 2.96
N ARG A 143 -24.85 -6.51 1.80
CA ARG A 143 -25.43 -6.90 0.51
C ARG A 143 -25.32 -8.40 0.21
N ARG A 144 -24.68 -9.18 1.09
CA ARG A 144 -24.32 -10.60 0.86
C ARG A 144 -23.69 -10.83 -0.53
N LYS A 145 -22.94 -9.85 -1.02
CA LYS A 145 -22.23 -9.95 -2.30
C LYS A 145 -20.81 -10.40 -1.99
N GLU A 146 -20.41 -11.53 -2.57
CA GLU A 146 -19.15 -12.19 -2.22
C GLU A 146 -17.89 -11.47 -2.72
N THR A 147 -17.99 -10.63 -3.76
CA THR A 147 -16.81 -9.96 -4.33
C THR A 147 -17.12 -8.56 -4.86
N MET A 148 -16.97 -7.53 -4.02
CA MET A 148 -16.74 -6.18 -4.55
C MET A 148 -15.24 -5.95 -4.74
N PRO A 149 -14.82 -5.34 -5.87
CA PRO A 149 -13.42 -5.03 -6.14
C PRO A 149 -12.83 -4.11 -5.06
N ALA A 150 -11.75 -4.54 -4.40
CA ALA A 150 -11.11 -3.84 -3.27
C ALA A 150 -10.61 -2.43 -3.66
N MET A 151 -10.31 -2.23 -4.94
CA MET A 151 -9.86 -0.94 -5.47
C MET A 151 -10.88 0.18 -5.32
N LEU A 152 -12.19 -0.14 -5.20
CA LEU A 152 -13.20 0.89 -4.90
C LEU A 152 -13.04 1.48 -3.50
N GLY A 153 -12.76 0.64 -2.50
CA GLY A 153 -12.52 1.07 -1.12
C GLY A 153 -11.22 1.84 -0.98
N ILE A 154 -10.19 1.47 -1.75
CA ILE A 154 -8.94 2.22 -1.83
C ILE A 154 -9.19 3.59 -2.48
N LEU A 155 -9.94 3.64 -3.58
CA LEU A 155 -10.30 4.89 -4.25
C LEU A 155 -11.13 5.80 -3.36
N THR A 156 -12.13 5.28 -2.63
CA THR A 156 -12.94 6.08 -1.70
C THR A 156 -12.09 6.62 -0.57
N GLY A 157 -11.21 5.79 0.01
CA GLY A 157 -10.28 6.24 1.05
C GLY A 157 -9.31 7.32 0.58
N ALA A 158 -8.73 7.16 -0.60
CA ALA A 158 -7.87 8.17 -1.21
C ALA A 158 -8.64 9.47 -1.54
N SER A 159 -9.91 9.37 -1.93
CA SER A 159 -10.78 10.53 -2.16
C SER A 159 -11.09 11.28 -0.87
N ILE A 160 -11.37 10.56 0.23
CA ILE A 160 -11.55 11.15 1.56
C ILE A 160 -10.29 11.89 1.98
N TYR A 161 -9.11 11.29 1.78
CA TYR A 161 -7.83 11.93 2.06
C TYR A 161 -7.63 13.21 1.23
N ALA A 162 -7.95 13.17 -0.06
CA ALA A 162 -7.86 14.32 -0.95
C ALA A 162 -8.76 15.47 -0.50
N ILE A 163 -10.00 15.17 -0.11
CA ILE A 163 -10.95 16.16 0.39
C ILE A 163 -10.46 16.75 1.71
N ALA A 164 -10.00 15.91 2.64
CA ALA A 164 -9.46 16.36 3.92
C ALA A 164 -8.27 17.32 3.73
N LEU A 165 -7.40 17.04 2.75
CA LEU A 165 -6.27 17.90 2.41
C LEU A 165 -6.69 19.23 1.78
N LEU A 166 -7.79 19.27 1.02
CA LEU A 166 -8.31 20.50 0.40
C LEU A 166 -9.05 21.42 1.39
N LEU A 167 -9.47 20.88 2.53
CA LEU A 167 -10.18 21.62 3.59
C LEU A 167 -9.25 22.24 4.63
N GLN A 168 -7.95 21.96 4.56
CA GLN A 168 -6.90 22.53 5.43
C GLN A 168 -6.26 23.75 4.76
#